data_AF-A0A2H6HHV5-F1
#
_entry.id   AF-A0A2H6HHV5-F1
#
_cell.length_a   1.000
_cell.length_b   1.000
_cell.length_c   1.000
_cell.angle_alpha   90.00
_cell.angle_beta   90.00
_cell.angle_gamma   90.00
#
_symmetry.space_group_name_H-M   'P 1'
#
loop_
_entity.id
_entity.type
_entity.pdbx_description
1 polymer ?
#
loop_
_entity_poly.entity_id
_entity_poly.type
_entity_poly.pdbx_seq_one_letter_code
_entity_poly.pdbx_strand_id
1 'polypeptide(L)'
;MAIVVAFIAAACGGGGDGVAPEVALEARWQCDVQRQTFDDLGALDAELNVRLANSGLTRVDYDAFKEELGASAELRNQVADEYETYCLS
;
A
#
# COMPACT_ATOMS: atom_id res chain seq x y z
N MET A 1 -9.14 27.55 -20.27
CA MET A 1 -8.50 27.08 -19.03
C MET A 1 -8.27 25.58 -19.19
N ALA A 2 -7.02 25.17 -19.42
CA ALA A 2 -6.66 23.76 -19.49
C ALA A 2 -6.08 23.38 -18.12
N ILE A 3 -6.78 22.50 -17.39
CA ILE A 3 -6.28 21.92 -16.13
C ILE A 3 -5.33 20.81 -16.56
N VAL A 4 -4.04 21.04 -16.35
CA VAL A 4 -3.00 20.01 -16.49
C VAL A 4 -3.16 19.06 -15.31
N VAL A 5 -3.73 17.89 -15.56
CA VAL A 5 -3.67 16.76 -14.62
C VAL A 5 -2.23 16.26 -14.66
N ALA A 6 -1.46 16.65 -13.66
CA ALA A 6 -0.13 16.10 -13.43
C ALA A 6 -0.32 14.66 -12.94
N PHE A 7 -0.29 13.71 -13.88
CA PHE A 7 0.03 12.33 -13.56
C PHE A 7 1.46 12.36 -13.03
N ILE A 8 1.62 12.34 -11.70
CA ILE A 8 2.90 12.01 -11.11
C ILE A 8 3.09 10.52 -11.37
N ALA A 9 3.54 10.19 -12.57
CA ALA A 9 4.23 8.95 -12.81
C ALA A 9 5.53 9.03 -12.00
N ALA A 10 5.48 8.64 -10.74
CA ALA A 10 6.67 8.32 -9.96
C ALA A 10 7.20 6.95 -10.41
N ALA A 11 7.44 6.79 -11.72
CA ALA A 11 8.33 5.80 -12.27
C ALA A 11 9.72 6.47 -12.41
N CYS A 12 10.32 6.81 -11.27
CA CYS A 12 11.75 7.09 -11.22
C CYS A 12 12.47 5.78 -10.92
N GLY A 13 12.80 5.04 -11.98
CA GLY A 13 13.86 4.05 -11.92
C GLY A 13 15.16 4.76 -11.52
N GLY A 14 15.73 4.40 -10.38
CA GLY A 14 16.96 5.00 -9.87
C GLY A 14 17.40 4.45 -8.52
N GLY A 15 17.92 3.22 -8.51
CA GLY A 15 18.91 2.77 -7.52
C GLY A 15 18.46 2.73 -6.05
N GLY A 16 17.72 1.67 -5.71
CA GLY A 16 17.51 1.20 -4.35
C GLY A 16 16.62 -0.02 -4.43
N ASP A 17 17.10 -1.19 -3.98
CA ASP A 17 16.39 -2.48 -3.98
C ASP A 17 15.21 -2.49 -2.97
N GLY A 18 14.43 -1.42 -2.93
CA GLY A 18 13.32 -1.21 -1.99
C GLY A 18 11.99 -1.22 -2.73
N VAL A 19 11.13 -2.15 -2.36
CA VAL A 19 9.71 -2.15 -2.74
C VAL A 19 9.08 -0.82 -2.31
N ALA A 20 8.17 -0.28 -3.14
CA ALA A 20 7.44 0.96 -2.80
C ALA A 20 6.73 0.80 -1.44
N PRO A 21 6.76 1.81 -0.55
CA PRO A 21 6.25 1.69 0.80
C PRO A 21 4.76 1.31 0.84
N GLU A 22 3.97 1.73 -0.15
CA GLU A 22 2.55 1.39 -0.30
C GLU A 22 2.36 -0.09 -0.62
N VAL A 23 3.19 -0.64 -1.52
CA VAL A 23 3.19 -2.07 -1.88
C VAL A 23 3.56 -2.92 -0.67
N ALA A 24 4.64 -2.55 0.03
CA ALA A 24 5.09 -3.23 1.24
C ALA A 24 4.05 -3.15 2.37
N LEU A 25 3.43 -2.00 2.57
CA LEU A 25 2.37 -1.84 3.56
C LEU A 25 1.15 -2.69 3.23
N GLU A 26 0.65 -2.66 2.00
CA GLU A 26 -0.53 -3.42 1.57
C GLU A 26 -0.31 -4.92 1.72
N ALA A 27 0.83 -5.43 1.26
CA ALA A 27 1.20 -6.83 1.39
C ALA A 27 1.20 -7.28 2.86
N ARG A 28 1.86 -6.52 3.73
CA ARG A 28 1.90 -6.81 5.17
C ARG A 28 0.53 -6.70 5.81
N TRP A 29 -0.25 -5.69 5.41
CA TRP A 29 -1.60 -5.46 5.93
C TRP A 29 -2.54 -6.63 5.64
N GLN A 30 -2.51 -7.16 4.42
CA GLN A 30 -3.31 -8.34 4.05
C GLN A 30 -2.99 -9.57 4.91
N CYS A 31 -1.73 -9.72 5.34
CA CYS A 31 -1.32 -10.80 6.24
C CYS A 31 -1.70 -10.52 7.71
N ASP A 32 -1.36 -9.33 8.20
CA ASP A 32 -1.49 -8.99 9.61
C ASP A 32 -2.94 -8.82 10.06
N VAL A 33 -3.81 -8.34 9.17
CA VAL A 33 -5.24 -8.22 9.47
C VAL A 33 -5.88 -9.58 9.75
N GLN A 34 -5.37 -10.66 9.14
CA GLN A 34 -5.86 -12.03 9.38
C GLN A 34 -5.30 -12.64 10.68
N ARG A 35 -4.19 -12.11 11.20
CA ARG A 35 -3.52 -12.58 12.42
C ARG A 35 -4.06 -11.93 13.69
N GLN A 36 -4.85 -10.88 13.55
CA GLN A 36 -5.34 -10.07 14.66
C GLN A 36 -6.87 -10.19 14.78
N THR A 37 -7.38 -10.00 16.00
CA THR A 37 -8.82 -9.84 16.25
C THR A 37 -9.07 -8.37 16.56
N PHE A 38 -10.04 -7.78 15.87
CA PHE A 38 -10.47 -6.40 16.10
C PHE A 38 -11.87 -6.40 16.70
N ASP A 39 -12.08 -5.55 17.70
CA ASP A 39 -13.38 -5.43 18.39
C ASP A 39 -14.44 -4.85 17.46
N ASP A 40 -14.05 -3.91 16.60
CA ASP A 40 -14.92 -3.26 15.62
C ASP A 40 -14.13 -2.67 14.44
N LEU A 41 -14.85 -2.07 13.48
CA LEU A 41 -14.26 -1.42 12.31
C LEU A 41 -13.47 -0.15 12.65
N GLY A 42 -13.76 0.50 13.78
CA GLY A 42 -13.01 1.67 14.25
C GLY A 42 -11.62 1.28 14.74
N ALA A 43 -11.50 0.16 15.47
CA ALA A 43 -10.22 -0.41 15.87
C ALA A 43 -9.37 -0.81 14.65
N LEU A 44 -9.99 -1.40 13.63
CA LEU A 44 -9.34 -1.74 12.36
C LEU A 44 -8.80 -0.49 11.64
N ASP A 45 -9.61 0.57 11.54
CA ASP A 45 -9.20 1.82 10.89
C ASP A 45 -8.08 2.54 11.68
N ALA A 46 -8.16 2.55 13.01
CA ALA A 46 -7.11 3.11 13.86
C ALA A 46 -5.77 2.39 13.66
N GLU A 47 -5.77 1.05 13.61
CA GLU A 47 -4.56 0.26 13.35
C GLU A 47 -3.98 0.53 11.94
N LEU A 48 -4.84 0.62 10.93
CA LEU A 48 -4.40 1.00 9.58
C LEU A 48 -3.75 2.39 9.58
N ASN A 49 -4.34 3.38 10.25
CA ASN A 49 -3.79 4.73 10.35
C ASN A 49 -2.44 4.77 11.07
N VAL A 50 -2.25 3.95 12.11
CA VAL A 50 -0.94 3.79 12.79
C VAL A 50 0.11 3.23 11.83
N ARG A 51 -0.24 2.19 11.05
CA ARG A 51 0.67 1.58 10.08
C ARG A 51 1.05 2.52 8.96
N LEU A 52 0.08 3.27 8.43
CA LEU A 52 0.32 4.31 7.44
C LEU A 52 1.32 5.34 7.96
N ALA A 53 1.09 5.87 9.18
CA ALA A 53 2.00 6.83 9.79
C ALA A 53 3.41 6.26 10.01
N ASN A 54 3.53 5.00 10.45
CA ASN A 54 4.82 4.33 10.63
C ASN A 54 5.57 4.10 9.30
N SER A 55 4.83 3.93 8.20
CA SER A 55 5.38 3.83 6.84
C SER A 55 5.60 5.18 6.16
N GLY A 56 5.32 6.30 6.85
CA GLY A 56 5.44 7.65 6.29
C GLY A 56 4.38 7.98 5.23
N LEU A 57 3.28 7.24 5.21
CA LEU A 57 2.17 7.40 4.26
C LEU A 57 1.00 8.13 4.91
N THR A 58 0.29 8.92 4.11
CA THR A 58 -1.01 9.47 4.52
C THR A 58 -2.15 8.59 4.04
N ARG A 59 -3.36 8.84 4.57
CA ARG A 59 -4.56 8.15 4.09
C ARG A 59 -4.87 8.48 2.63
N VAL A 60 -4.59 9.71 2.20
CA VAL A 60 -4.79 10.16 0.81
C VAL A 60 -3.87 9.39 -0.14
N ASP A 61 -2.60 9.20 0.23
CA ASP A 61 -1.65 8.46 -0.59
C ASP A 61 -2.07 6.98 -0.71
N TYR A 62 -2.51 6.39 0.40
CA TYR A 62 -2.97 5.01 0.42
C TYR A 62 -4.26 4.82 -0.39
N ASP A 63 -5.24 5.73 -0.27
CA ASP A 63 -6.46 5.64 -1.06
C ASP A 63 -6.17 5.76 -2.57
N ALA A 64 -5.28 6.68 -2.98
CA ALA A 64 -4.82 6.79 -4.37
C ALA A 64 -4.11 5.51 -4.85
N PHE A 65 -3.25 4.92 -4.01
CA PHE A 65 -2.63 3.62 -4.29
C PHE A 65 -3.67 2.51 -4.45
N LYS A 66 -4.73 2.46 -3.62
CA LYS A 66 -5.79 1.45 -3.74
C LYS A 66 -6.56 1.58 -5.05
N GLU A 67 -6.80 2.79 -5.53
CA GLU A 67 -7.40 3.03 -6.84
C GLU A 67 -6.50 2.49 -7.97
N GLU A 68 -5.20 2.78 -7.93
CA GLU A 68 -4.23 2.28 -8.91
C GLU A 68 -4.09 0.76 -8.86
N LEU A 69 -4.06 0.17 -7.66
CA LEU A 69 -4.01 -1.28 -7.44
C LEU A 69 -5.20 -1.99 -8.09
N GLY A 70 -6.39 -1.39 -8.05
CA GLY A 70 -7.57 -1.89 -8.75
C GLY A 70 -7.42 -1.92 -10.27
N ALA A 71 -6.71 -0.94 -10.84
CA ALA A 71 -6.53 -0.80 -12.28
C ALA A 71 -5.32 -1.57 -12.84
N SER A 72 -4.25 -1.75 -12.06
CA SER A 72 -2.97 -2.27 -12.53
C SER A 72 -2.72 -3.73 -12.14
N ALA A 73 -2.65 -4.61 -13.15
CA ALA A 73 -2.29 -6.02 -12.92
C ALA A 73 -0.84 -6.17 -12.46
N GLU A 74 0.07 -5.34 -12.99
CA GLU A 74 1.48 -5.33 -12.59
C GLU A 74 1.64 -4.96 -11.12
N LEU A 75 0.94 -3.92 -10.66
CA LEU A 75 1.00 -3.50 -9.26
C LEU A 75 0.42 -4.55 -8.32
N ARG A 76 -0.64 -5.26 -8.74
CA ARG A 76 -1.17 -6.41 -7.97
C ARG A 76 -0.18 -7.54 -7.86
N ASN A 77 0.60 -7.82 -8.90
CA ASN A 77 1.64 -8.84 -8.83
C ASN A 77 2.76 -8.43 -7.86
N GLN A 78 3.18 -7.17 -7.87
CA GLN A 78 4.17 -6.67 -6.90
C GLN A 78 3.69 -6.83 -5.44
N VAL A 79 2.41 -6.51 -5.17
CA VAL A 79 1.81 -6.74 -3.84
C VAL A 79 1.76 -8.22 -3.50
N ALA A 80 1.44 -9.09 -4.47
CA ALA A 80 1.40 -10.53 -4.25
C ALA A 80 2.78 -11.09 -3.93
N ASP A 81 3.82 -10.70 -4.68
CA ASP A 81 5.20 -11.15 -4.46
C ASP A 81 5.71 -10.73 -3.07
N GLU A 82 5.43 -9.50 -2.65
CA GLU A 82 5.79 -9.02 -1.31
C GLU A 82 4.95 -9.69 -0.21
N TYR A 83 3.68 -10.01 -0.48
CA TYR A 83 2.84 -10.79 0.43
C TYR A 83 3.41 -12.20 0.64
N GLU A 84 3.78 -12.89 -0.44
CA GLU A 84 4.41 -14.21 -0.36
C GLU A 84 5.71 -14.14 0.45
N THR A 85 6.52 -13.13 0.18
CA THR A 85 7.79 -12.88 0.88
C THR A 85 7.61 -12.60 2.37
N TYR A 86 6.55 -11.90 2.78
CA TYR A 86 6.34 -11.56 4.19
C TYR A 86 5.53 -12.60 4.98
N CYS A 87 4.53 -13.18 4.34
CA CYS A 87 3.50 -13.96 5.02
C CYS A 87 3.74 -15.47 4.93
N LEU A 88 4.40 -15.93 3.87
CA LEU A 88 4.57 -17.36 3.57
C LEU A 88 6.02 -17.86 3.69
N SER A 89 7.00 -16.95 3.87
CA SER A 89 8.38 -17.29 4.20
C SER A 89 8.52 -17.70 5.67
#